data_AF-A0A7S2JSF9-F1
#
_entry.id   AF-A0A7S2JSF9-F1
#
_cell.length_a   1.000
_cell.length_b   1.000
_cell.length_c   1.000
_cell.angle_alpha   90.00
_cell.angle_beta   90.00
_cell.angle_gamma   90.00
#
_symmetry.space_group_name_H-M   'P 1'
#
loop_
_entity.id
_entity.type
_entity.pdbx_description
1 polymer ?
#
loop_
_entity_poly.entity_id
_entity_poly.type
_entity_poly.pdbx_seq_one_letter_code
_entity_poly.pdbx_strand_id
1 'polypeptide(L)'
;GAPSVRASALVALRAFGATHMEEVLRPVVPVLAALVAEDPDAEVTMHAIYLLGDFDGEVKHTPQLVAAIVCRLGDEEFLANSAAANFICDVLASPERSLVLAGVPKIMQYLSAVTDWQDINDRQPRYDDRVRLCVSLSDACTREGRMFGPQVVAESLIEAISKEAESLMAILNAVDRHYHCRFAEHCLLLVAKVLPHIGAEHAELIVRFLFREDRDVFEVAAAILDRNAVAWPLQISLAPRTRDDWGRLLRNLGDCNVSAVVGDMAMHALHQAVDSSFLEEHAEAIVKLGSQLSSCSGVAEVAVDLLMQLSPRVLEPFADALVNTLVSWRMPGIGASQSKFARCLRAMDVE
;
A
#
# COMPACT_ATOMS: atom_id res chain seq x y z
N GLY A 1 -29.88 28.97 -20.88
CA GLY A 1 -29.42 30.04 -19.95
C GLY A 1 -27.90 30.10 -19.99
N ALA A 2 -27.28 31.17 -19.48
CA ALA A 2 -25.82 31.21 -19.36
C ALA A 2 -25.33 30.10 -18.40
N PRO A 3 -24.20 29.42 -18.66
CA PRO A 3 -23.67 28.39 -17.77
C PRO A 3 -23.45 28.86 -16.34
N SER A 4 -22.93 30.08 -16.16
CA SER A 4 -22.74 30.72 -14.85
C SER A 4 -24.02 30.80 -14.01
N VAL A 5 -25.18 31.02 -14.64
CA VAL A 5 -26.47 31.06 -13.95
C VAL A 5 -26.89 29.65 -13.51
N ARG A 6 -26.65 28.62 -14.33
CA ARG A 6 -26.95 27.22 -13.97
C ARG A 6 -26.05 26.75 -12.83
N ALA A 7 -24.74 27.00 -12.92
CA ALA A 7 -23.78 26.66 -11.88
C ALA A 7 -24.12 27.36 -10.56
N SER A 8 -24.39 28.67 -10.60
CA SER A 8 -24.80 29.44 -9.40
C SER A 8 -26.10 28.91 -8.78
N ALA A 9 -27.07 28.51 -9.60
CA ALA A 9 -28.31 27.91 -9.11
C ALA A 9 -28.04 26.57 -8.41
N LEU A 10 -27.18 25.71 -8.95
CA LEU A 10 -26.79 24.44 -8.32
C LEU A 10 -26.06 24.66 -6.99
N VAL A 11 -25.16 25.64 -6.92
CA VAL A 11 -24.47 26.02 -5.67
C VAL A 11 -25.47 26.51 -4.63
N ALA A 12 -26.42 27.37 -5.02
CA ALA A 12 -27.48 27.84 -4.13
C ALA A 12 -28.40 26.70 -3.66
N LEU A 13 -28.75 25.77 -4.57
CA LEU A 13 -29.53 24.58 -4.24
C LEU A 13 -28.80 23.67 -3.25
N ARG A 14 -27.49 23.46 -3.42
CA ARG A 14 -26.65 22.69 -2.49
C ARG A 14 -26.61 23.33 -1.10
N ALA A 15 -26.39 24.65 -1.05
CA ALA A 15 -26.38 25.40 0.20
C ALA A 15 -27.75 25.37 0.91
N PHE A 16 -28.84 25.43 0.16
CA PHE A 16 -30.20 25.31 0.68
C PHE A 16 -30.51 23.87 1.16
N GLY A 17 -30.09 22.87 0.37
CA GLY A 17 -30.30 21.45 0.60
C GLY A 17 -29.57 20.89 1.82
N ALA A 18 -28.49 21.52 2.25
CA ALA A 18 -27.70 21.10 3.43
C ALA A 18 -28.52 20.97 4.73
N THR A 19 -29.75 21.51 4.79
CA THR A 19 -30.65 21.37 5.94
C THR A 19 -31.89 20.50 5.68
N HIS A 20 -32.31 20.29 4.43
CA HIS A 20 -33.57 19.61 4.05
C HIS A 20 -33.45 18.88 2.69
N MET A 21 -32.34 18.15 2.49
CA MET A 21 -31.93 17.61 1.19
C MET A 21 -32.97 16.66 0.57
N GLU A 22 -33.40 15.65 1.32
CA GLU A 22 -34.30 14.61 0.79
C GLU A 22 -35.72 15.11 0.52
N GLU A 23 -36.29 15.94 1.39
CA GLU A 23 -37.68 16.38 1.24
C GLU A 23 -37.84 17.43 0.12
N VAL A 24 -36.86 18.33 -0.03
CA VAL A 24 -37.01 19.48 -0.94
C VAL A 24 -36.32 19.27 -2.28
N LEU A 25 -35.20 18.52 -2.32
CA LEU A 25 -34.41 18.36 -3.54
C LEU A 25 -34.64 17.05 -4.28
N ARG A 26 -35.34 16.07 -3.69
CA ARG A 26 -35.71 14.82 -4.38
C ARG A 26 -36.48 15.05 -5.70
N PRO A 27 -37.42 16.01 -5.79
CA PRO A 27 -38.06 16.34 -7.07
C PRO A 27 -37.11 16.89 -8.14
N VAL A 28 -35.94 17.40 -7.74
CA VAL A 28 -34.94 18.02 -8.63
C VAL A 28 -33.93 16.99 -9.15
N VAL A 29 -33.85 15.79 -8.55
CA VAL A 29 -32.94 14.71 -8.96
C VAL A 29 -33.00 14.37 -10.46
N PRO A 30 -34.17 14.26 -11.12
CA PRO A 30 -34.22 14.01 -12.55
C PRO A 30 -33.56 15.11 -13.38
N VAL A 31 -33.67 16.37 -12.94
CA VAL A 31 -33.02 17.52 -13.57
C VAL A 31 -31.52 17.45 -13.38
N LEU A 32 -31.05 17.13 -12.17
CA LEU A 32 -29.62 16.94 -11.90
C LEU A 32 -29.03 15.81 -12.74
N ALA A 33 -29.72 14.68 -12.85
CA ALA A 33 -29.30 13.55 -13.68
C ALA A 33 -29.20 13.94 -15.17
N ALA A 34 -30.15 14.73 -15.68
CA ALA A 34 -30.09 15.25 -17.05
C ALA A 34 -28.90 16.22 -17.24
N LEU A 35 -28.62 17.09 -16.26
CA LEU A 35 -27.45 17.98 -16.30
C LEU A 35 -26.13 17.21 -16.29
N VAL A 36 -26.04 16.11 -15.54
CA VAL A 36 -24.86 15.23 -15.59
C VAL A 36 -24.72 14.60 -16.96
N ALA A 37 -25.80 14.06 -17.52
CA ALA A 37 -25.76 13.32 -18.77
C ALA A 37 -25.46 14.22 -19.99
N GLU A 38 -26.03 15.42 -20.04
CA GLU A 38 -26.15 16.19 -21.30
C GLU A 38 -25.61 17.62 -21.22
N ASP A 39 -25.31 18.18 -20.04
CA ASP A 39 -24.81 19.57 -19.99
C ASP A 39 -23.39 19.62 -20.59
N PRO A 40 -23.13 20.54 -21.53
CA PRO A 40 -21.81 20.71 -22.13
C PRO A 40 -20.82 21.45 -21.22
N ASP A 41 -21.31 22.14 -20.18
CA ASP A 41 -20.46 22.92 -19.29
C ASP A 41 -19.98 22.10 -18.10
N ALA A 42 -18.66 21.93 -17.99
CA ALA A 42 -18.06 21.07 -16.98
C ALA A 42 -18.23 21.58 -15.55
N GLU A 43 -18.35 22.89 -15.33
CA GLU A 43 -18.60 23.46 -14.01
C GLU A 43 -20.04 23.15 -13.56
N VAL A 44 -21.00 23.27 -14.49
CA VAL A 44 -22.38 22.85 -14.24
C VAL A 44 -22.46 21.35 -13.93
N THR A 45 -21.82 20.51 -14.75
CA THR A 45 -21.77 19.06 -14.52
C THR A 45 -21.12 18.72 -13.17
N MET A 46 -19.98 19.34 -12.84
CA MET A 46 -19.30 19.14 -11.55
C MET A 46 -20.23 19.46 -10.38
N HIS A 47 -20.88 20.63 -10.38
CA HIS A 47 -21.79 21.01 -9.30
C HIS A 47 -23.02 20.10 -9.22
N ALA A 48 -23.53 19.62 -10.35
CA ALA A 48 -24.62 18.66 -10.38
C ALA A 48 -24.20 17.32 -9.74
N ILE A 49 -23.02 16.80 -10.08
CA ILE A 49 -22.48 15.57 -9.48
C ILE A 49 -22.27 15.74 -7.97
N TYR A 50 -21.70 16.87 -7.52
CA TYR A 50 -21.52 17.11 -6.09
C TYR A 50 -22.85 17.19 -5.34
N LEU A 51 -23.83 17.91 -5.89
CA LEU A 51 -25.16 17.98 -5.29
C LEU A 51 -25.83 16.60 -5.23
N LEU A 52 -25.70 15.79 -6.28
CA LEU A 52 -26.16 14.40 -6.29
C LEU A 52 -25.42 13.52 -5.27
N GLY A 53 -24.13 13.76 -5.06
CA GLY A 53 -23.29 13.05 -4.11
C GLY A 53 -23.65 13.31 -2.64
N ASP A 54 -24.29 14.45 -2.36
CA ASP A 54 -24.77 14.79 -1.02
C ASP A 54 -26.12 14.12 -0.67
N PHE A 55 -26.83 13.54 -1.64
CA PHE A 55 -28.00 12.71 -1.31
C PHE A 55 -27.54 11.39 -0.68
N ASP A 56 -28.30 10.88 0.28
CA ASP A 56 -28.10 9.55 0.86
C ASP A 56 -29.13 8.54 0.31
N GLY A 57 -28.86 7.25 0.51
CA GLY A 57 -29.83 6.17 0.24
C GLY A 57 -30.17 5.97 -1.24
N GLU A 58 -31.43 5.61 -1.52
CA GLU A 58 -31.88 5.12 -2.84
C GLU A 58 -31.61 6.08 -4.01
N VAL A 59 -31.59 7.39 -3.74
CA VAL A 59 -31.37 8.41 -4.77
C VAL A 59 -29.95 8.34 -5.32
N LYS A 60 -28.93 8.31 -4.43
CA LYS A 60 -27.51 8.22 -4.80
C LYS A 60 -27.19 6.91 -5.53
N HIS A 61 -27.91 5.85 -5.20
CA HIS A 61 -27.71 4.51 -5.76
C HIS A 61 -28.69 4.16 -6.89
N THR A 62 -29.25 5.15 -7.58
CA THR A 62 -30.07 4.88 -8.76
C THR A 62 -29.20 4.41 -9.94
N PRO A 63 -29.48 3.25 -10.57
CA PRO A 63 -28.61 2.68 -11.60
C PRO A 63 -28.33 3.62 -12.79
N GLN A 64 -29.37 4.34 -13.26
CA GLN A 64 -29.25 5.28 -14.38
C GLN A 64 -28.35 6.46 -14.03
N LEU A 65 -28.40 6.92 -12.77
CA LEU A 65 -27.56 8.00 -12.28
C LEU A 65 -26.09 7.57 -12.21
N VAL A 66 -25.83 6.41 -11.60
CA VAL A 66 -24.48 5.84 -11.51
C VAL A 66 -23.90 5.63 -12.92
N ALA A 67 -24.70 5.09 -13.86
CA ALA A 67 -24.29 4.92 -15.24
C ALA A 67 -23.95 6.26 -15.93
N ALA A 68 -24.78 7.29 -15.75
CA ALA A 68 -24.53 8.62 -16.30
C ALA A 68 -23.22 9.22 -15.76
N ILE A 69 -22.97 9.11 -14.45
CA ILE A 69 -21.75 9.62 -13.81
C ILE A 69 -20.51 8.84 -14.29
N VAL A 70 -20.59 7.51 -14.41
CA VAL A 70 -19.50 6.69 -14.98
C VAL A 70 -19.21 7.08 -16.44
N CYS A 71 -20.23 7.40 -17.24
CA CYS A 71 -20.04 7.83 -18.62
C CYS A 71 -19.26 9.14 -18.75
N ARG A 72 -19.33 10.04 -17.75
CA ARG A 72 -18.58 11.31 -17.71
C ARG A 72 -17.08 11.12 -17.42
N LEU A 73 -16.65 9.93 -17.00
CA LEU A 73 -15.22 9.64 -16.88
C LEU A 73 -14.56 9.65 -18.26
N GLY A 74 -13.52 10.47 -18.41
CA GLY A 74 -12.77 10.63 -19.66
C GLY A 74 -13.23 11.80 -20.52
N ASP A 75 -14.08 12.68 -20.01
CA ASP A 75 -14.28 13.99 -20.62
C ASP A 75 -12.97 14.79 -20.62
N GLU A 76 -12.83 15.77 -21.53
CA GLU A 76 -11.62 16.61 -21.60
C GLU A 76 -11.44 17.47 -20.35
N GLU A 77 -12.54 17.80 -19.67
CA GLU A 77 -12.58 18.73 -18.55
C GLU A 77 -12.36 18.06 -17.19
N PHE A 78 -11.44 18.61 -16.42
CA PHE A 78 -10.96 18.01 -15.18
C PHE A 78 -12.02 18.00 -14.06
N LEU A 79 -12.74 19.11 -13.90
CA LEU A 79 -13.63 19.33 -12.77
C LEU A 79 -14.74 18.27 -12.70
N ALA A 80 -15.35 17.96 -13.85
CA ALA A 80 -16.38 16.94 -13.94
C ALA A 80 -15.83 15.53 -13.68
N ASN A 81 -14.63 15.21 -14.20
CA ASN A 81 -13.96 13.93 -13.97
C ASN A 81 -13.62 13.70 -12.49
N SER A 82 -13.10 14.73 -11.82
CA SER A 82 -12.79 14.68 -10.39
C SER A 82 -14.06 14.44 -9.58
N ALA A 83 -15.12 15.20 -9.81
CA ALA A 83 -16.40 15.00 -9.13
C ALA A 83 -16.97 13.59 -9.39
N ALA A 84 -16.90 13.10 -10.63
CA ALA A 84 -17.34 11.75 -10.98
C ALA A 84 -16.52 10.67 -10.26
N ALA A 85 -15.19 10.76 -10.27
CA ALA A 85 -14.32 9.82 -9.57
C ALA A 85 -14.61 9.80 -8.06
N ASN A 86 -14.78 10.98 -7.45
CA ASN A 86 -15.15 11.11 -6.05
C ASN A 86 -16.48 10.41 -5.73
N PHE A 87 -17.53 10.72 -6.49
CA PHE A 87 -18.84 10.09 -6.35
C PHE A 87 -18.77 8.56 -6.50
N ILE A 88 -18.03 8.08 -7.50
CA ILE A 88 -17.89 6.65 -7.76
C ILE A 88 -17.16 5.95 -6.61
N CYS A 89 -16.14 6.57 -6.00
CA CYS A 89 -15.49 6.03 -4.80
C CYS A 89 -16.48 5.84 -3.65
N ASP A 90 -17.37 6.82 -3.41
CA ASP A 90 -18.39 6.73 -2.37
C ASP A 90 -19.34 5.55 -2.62
N VAL A 91 -19.79 5.37 -3.87
CA VAL A 91 -20.67 4.24 -4.21
C VAL A 91 -19.93 2.91 -4.11
N LEU A 92 -18.64 2.84 -4.46
CA LEU A 92 -17.82 1.63 -4.30
C LEU A 92 -17.64 1.23 -2.83
N ALA A 93 -17.65 2.20 -1.91
CA ALA A 93 -17.59 1.95 -0.47
C ALA A 93 -18.91 1.43 0.12
N SER A 94 -20.03 1.59 -0.60
CA SER A 94 -21.37 1.17 -0.16
C SER A 94 -21.71 -0.30 -0.52
N PRO A 95 -22.80 -0.86 0.05
CA PRO A 95 -23.37 -2.14 -0.40
C PRO A 95 -23.77 -2.17 -1.89
N GLU A 96 -24.11 -1.02 -2.47
CA GLU A 96 -24.59 -0.85 -3.84
C GLU A 96 -23.47 -0.74 -4.89
N ARG A 97 -22.22 -1.02 -4.49
CA ARG A 97 -21.03 -1.08 -5.35
C ARG A 97 -21.21 -1.85 -6.65
N SER A 98 -22.09 -2.85 -6.68
CA SER A 98 -22.41 -3.64 -7.88
C SER A 98 -22.90 -2.79 -9.06
N LEU A 99 -23.52 -1.63 -8.78
CA LEU A 99 -23.95 -0.66 -9.79
C LEU A 99 -22.76 -0.03 -10.52
N VAL A 100 -21.70 0.31 -9.79
CA VAL A 100 -20.45 0.82 -10.38
C VAL A 100 -19.71 -0.29 -11.10
N LEU A 101 -19.71 -1.51 -10.56
CA LEU A 101 -19.00 -2.64 -11.15
C LEU A 101 -19.57 -3.08 -12.52
N ALA A 102 -20.75 -2.63 -12.90
CA ALA A 102 -21.25 -2.78 -14.27
C ALA A 102 -20.50 -1.87 -15.28
N GLY A 103 -19.95 -0.75 -14.80
CA GLY A 103 -19.21 0.25 -15.57
C GLY A 103 -17.69 0.08 -15.60
N VAL A 104 -17.16 -1.04 -15.08
CA VAL A 104 -15.70 -1.30 -15.00
C VAL A 104 -14.97 -1.01 -16.32
N PRO A 105 -15.44 -1.45 -17.51
CA PRO A 105 -14.70 -1.19 -18.74
C PRO A 105 -14.43 0.29 -19.03
N LYS A 106 -15.42 1.15 -18.75
CA LYS A 106 -15.31 2.61 -18.92
C LYS A 106 -14.39 3.22 -17.87
N ILE A 107 -14.48 2.76 -16.63
CA ILE A 107 -13.57 3.20 -15.55
C ILE A 107 -12.12 2.82 -15.90
N MET A 108 -11.90 1.59 -16.36
CA MET A 108 -10.58 1.12 -16.80
C MET A 108 -10.06 1.91 -17.99
N GLN A 109 -10.91 2.24 -18.96
CA GLN A 109 -10.54 3.13 -20.07
C GLN A 109 -10.11 4.52 -19.58
N TYR A 110 -10.83 5.10 -18.62
CA TYR A 110 -10.45 6.38 -18.02
C TYR A 110 -9.11 6.31 -17.29
N LEU A 111 -8.87 5.21 -16.56
CA LEU A 111 -7.62 4.97 -15.85
C LEU A 111 -6.44 4.71 -16.80
N SER A 112 -6.69 4.12 -17.98
CA SER A 112 -5.64 3.79 -18.97
C SER A 112 -5.36 4.90 -19.98
N ALA A 113 -6.26 5.86 -20.17
CA ALA A 113 -6.14 6.95 -21.16
C ALA A 113 -5.03 7.98 -20.84
N VAL A 114 -4.06 7.66 -19.98
CA VAL A 114 -2.99 8.57 -19.60
C VAL A 114 -1.90 8.54 -20.65
N THR A 115 -1.91 9.56 -21.51
CA THR A 115 -1.02 9.64 -22.67
C THR A 115 0.11 10.64 -22.48
N ASP A 116 -0.07 11.69 -21.66
CA ASP A 116 0.96 12.67 -21.31
C ASP A 116 0.97 12.94 -19.80
N TRP A 117 2.05 12.51 -19.15
CA TRP A 117 2.31 12.70 -17.72
C TRP A 117 3.14 13.97 -17.44
N GLN A 118 3.61 14.67 -18.47
CA GLN A 118 4.42 15.90 -18.29
C GLN A 118 3.62 17.13 -17.78
N ASP A 119 2.28 17.06 -17.76
CA ASP A 119 1.39 18.16 -17.35
C ASP A 119 1.04 18.12 -15.83
N ILE A 120 1.79 17.31 -15.07
CA ILE A 120 1.46 16.88 -13.69
C ILE A 120 1.87 17.88 -12.61
N ASN A 121 2.90 18.68 -12.85
CA ASN A 121 3.36 19.65 -11.85
C ASN A 121 2.34 20.76 -11.54
N ASP A 122 1.42 21.05 -12.47
CA ASP A 122 0.39 22.08 -12.27
C ASP A 122 -0.99 21.51 -11.84
N ARG A 123 -1.16 20.16 -11.80
CA ARG A 123 -2.48 19.51 -11.64
C ARG A 123 -2.51 18.30 -10.69
N GLN A 124 -1.80 18.38 -9.57
CA GLN A 124 -1.80 17.40 -8.46
C GLN A 124 -3.17 16.73 -8.12
N PRO A 125 -4.32 17.42 -8.08
CA PRO A 125 -5.58 16.76 -7.67
C PRO A 125 -6.10 15.71 -8.67
N ARG A 126 -5.59 15.67 -9.92
CA ARG A 126 -5.91 14.61 -10.91
C ARG A 126 -5.43 13.23 -10.47
N TYR A 127 -4.32 13.21 -9.75
CA TYR A 127 -3.63 11.98 -9.42
C TYR A 127 -4.31 11.27 -8.24
N ASP A 128 -4.57 12.01 -7.17
CA ASP A 128 -5.19 11.47 -5.96
C ASP A 128 -6.57 10.85 -6.25
N ASP A 129 -7.40 11.49 -7.08
CA ASP A 129 -8.73 10.96 -7.41
C ASP A 129 -8.67 9.68 -8.24
N ARG A 130 -7.73 9.59 -9.20
CA ARG A 130 -7.57 8.39 -10.04
C ARG A 130 -7.03 7.22 -9.23
N VAL A 131 -6.04 7.46 -8.39
CA VAL A 131 -5.50 6.41 -7.52
C VAL A 131 -6.51 5.97 -6.49
N ARG A 132 -7.23 6.91 -5.87
CA ARG A 132 -8.30 6.57 -4.94
C ARG A 132 -9.40 5.75 -5.64
N LEU A 133 -9.78 6.13 -6.85
CA LEU A 133 -10.72 5.36 -7.67
C LEU A 133 -10.20 3.96 -7.99
N CYS A 134 -8.91 3.80 -8.34
CA CYS A 134 -8.29 2.48 -8.53
C CYS A 134 -8.36 1.62 -7.27
N VAL A 135 -7.97 2.18 -6.12
CA VAL A 135 -7.96 1.49 -4.83
C VAL A 135 -9.39 1.06 -4.46
N SER A 136 -10.35 1.98 -4.52
CA SER A 136 -11.76 1.70 -4.23
C SER A 136 -12.34 0.65 -5.20
N LEU A 137 -11.97 0.70 -6.48
CA LEU A 137 -12.45 -0.26 -7.47
C LEU A 137 -11.87 -1.66 -7.21
N SER A 138 -10.58 -1.74 -6.91
CA SER A 138 -9.91 -2.99 -6.56
C SER A 138 -10.53 -3.64 -5.31
N ASP A 139 -10.80 -2.85 -4.27
CA ASP A 139 -11.45 -3.33 -3.06
C ASP A 139 -12.87 -3.85 -3.34
N ALA A 140 -13.68 -3.09 -4.09
CA ALA A 140 -15.02 -3.52 -4.47
C ALA A 140 -15.02 -4.81 -5.32
N CYS A 141 -14.11 -4.93 -6.29
CA CYS A 141 -13.94 -6.16 -7.07
C CYS A 141 -13.58 -7.36 -6.19
N THR A 142 -12.70 -7.14 -5.21
CA THR A 142 -12.26 -8.17 -4.26
C THR A 142 -13.42 -8.65 -3.39
N ARG A 143 -14.22 -7.72 -2.85
CA ARG A 143 -15.38 -8.03 -2.01
C ARG A 143 -16.48 -8.80 -2.76
N GLU A 144 -16.63 -8.52 -4.05
CA GLU A 144 -17.61 -9.19 -4.92
C GLU A 144 -17.06 -10.47 -5.59
N GLY A 145 -15.83 -10.88 -5.26
CA GLY A 145 -15.22 -12.09 -5.80
C GLY A 145 -15.02 -12.07 -7.32
N ARG A 146 -14.93 -10.89 -7.95
CA ARG A 146 -14.77 -10.75 -9.40
C ARG A 146 -13.30 -10.90 -9.81
N MET A 147 -13.04 -11.70 -10.85
CA MET A 147 -11.69 -11.95 -11.41
C MET A 147 -11.07 -10.77 -12.19
N PHE A 148 -11.78 -9.66 -12.40
CA PHE A 148 -11.18 -8.38 -12.83
C PHE A 148 -10.40 -7.74 -11.67
N GLY A 149 -9.51 -8.54 -11.08
CA GLY A 149 -8.99 -8.33 -9.74
C GLY A 149 -8.05 -7.12 -9.62
N PRO A 150 -7.46 -6.96 -8.43
CA PRO A 150 -6.41 -5.98 -8.16
C PRO A 150 -5.29 -6.01 -9.21
N GLN A 151 -5.02 -7.18 -9.80
CA GLN A 151 -4.00 -7.37 -10.81
C GLN A 151 -4.24 -6.59 -12.11
N VAL A 152 -5.45 -6.64 -12.70
CA VAL A 152 -5.75 -5.95 -13.97
C VAL A 152 -5.79 -4.43 -13.76
N VAL A 153 -6.32 -4.01 -12.61
CA VAL A 153 -6.35 -2.60 -12.18
C VAL A 153 -4.93 -2.08 -11.97
N ALA A 154 -4.09 -2.83 -11.24
CA ALA A 154 -2.70 -2.46 -11.01
C ALA A 154 -1.86 -2.55 -12.30
N GLU A 155 -2.09 -3.52 -13.18
CA GLU A 155 -1.41 -3.66 -14.48
C GLU A 155 -1.73 -2.46 -15.38
N SER A 156 -3.00 -2.06 -15.48
CA SER A 156 -3.39 -0.90 -16.29
C SER A 156 -2.86 0.41 -15.72
N LEU A 157 -2.83 0.53 -14.39
CA LEU A 157 -2.29 1.70 -13.69
C LEU A 157 -0.77 1.80 -13.87
N ILE A 158 -0.06 0.68 -13.81
CA ILE A 158 1.39 0.63 -13.96
C ILE A 158 1.82 0.73 -15.43
N GLU A 159 1.06 0.18 -16.37
CA GLU A 159 1.27 0.43 -17.80
C GLU A 159 1.11 1.92 -18.11
N ALA A 160 0.07 2.56 -17.55
CA ALA A 160 -0.11 4.00 -17.67
C ALA A 160 1.06 4.78 -17.03
N ILE A 161 1.58 4.34 -15.88
CA ILE A 161 2.54 5.08 -15.03
C ILE A 161 4.01 4.75 -15.29
N SER A 162 4.30 3.64 -15.95
CA SER A 162 5.65 3.19 -16.30
C SER A 162 6.47 4.19 -17.12
N LYS A 163 5.84 5.29 -17.57
CA LYS A 163 6.50 6.42 -18.23
C LYS A 163 7.12 7.44 -17.28
N GLU A 164 6.74 7.52 -15.99
CA GLU A 164 7.28 8.49 -15.03
C GLU A 164 7.38 7.95 -13.57
N ALA A 165 8.58 7.97 -13.00
CA ALA A 165 8.89 7.41 -11.67
C ALA A 165 8.19 8.12 -10.50
N GLU A 166 7.97 9.44 -10.59
CA GLU A 166 7.30 10.24 -9.54
C GLU A 166 5.83 9.83 -9.34
N SER A 167 5.19 9.32 -10.39
CA SER A 167 3.81 8.86 -10.32
C SER A 167 3.71 7.54 -9.57
N LEU A 168 4.64 6.62 -9.76
CA LEU A 168 4.67 5.38 -8.98
C LEU A 168 4.75 5.64 -7.47
N MET A 169 5.48 6.68 -7.06
CA MET A 169 5.60 7.10 -5.65
C MET A 169 4.28 7.56 -5.06
N ALA A 170 3.49 8.31 -5.80
CA ALA A 170 2.21 8.78 -5.32
C ALA A 170 1.18 7.63 -5.23
N ILE A 171 1.29 6.57 -6.05
CA ILE A 171 0.54 5.31 -5.82
C ILE A 171 0.97 4.64 -4.55
N LEU A 172 2.27 4.40 -4.38
CA LEU A 172 2.75 3.67 -3.21
C LEU A 172 2.39 4.42 -1.93
N ASN A 173 2.45 5.76 -1.93
CA ASN A 173 1.98 6.59 -0.82
C ASN A 173 0.46 6.53 -0.60
N ALA A 174 -0.35 6.49 -1.66
CA ALA A 174 -1.80 6.36 -1.52
C ALA A 174 -2.21 4.95 -1.04
N VAL A 175 -1.52 3.91 -1.55
CA VAL A 175 -1.64 2.52 -1.09
C VAL A 175 -1.25 2.41 0.39
N ASP A 176 -0.18 3.10 0.79
CA ASP A 176 0.25 3.22 2.18
C ASP A 176 -0.87 3.87 3.03
N ARG A 177 -1.53 4.92 2.54
CA ARG A 177 -2.62 5.59 3.25
C ARG A 177 -3.94 4.81 3.32
N HIS A 178 -4.25 3.96 2.33
CA HIS A 178 -5.61 3.44 2.14
C HIS A 178 -5.85 1.95 2.45
N TYR A 179 -4.98 1.28 3.23
CA TYR A 179 -5.30 0.00 3.92
C TYR A 179 -5.91 -1.14 3.07
N HIS A 180 -5.36 -1.45 1.89
CA HIS A 180 -5.77 -2.63 1.12
C HIS A 180 -4.60 -3.55 0.77
N CYS A 181 -4.45 -4.63 1.53
CA CYS A 181 -3.30 -5.56 1.48
C CYS A 181 -3.15 -6.26 0.13
N ARG A 182 -4.25 -6.73 -0.47
CA ARG A 182 -4.21 -7.36 -1.80
C ARG A 182 -3.85 -6.37 -2.91
N PHE A 183 -4.33 -5.12 -2.84
CA PHE A 183 -3.96 -4.13 -3.85
C PHE A 183 -2.49 -3.71 -3.70
N ALA A 184 -2.02 -3.55 -2.45
CA ALA A 184 -0.62 -3.29 -2.15
C ALA A 184 0.28 -4.43 -2.67
N GLU A 185 -0.08 -5.68 -2.42
CA GLU A 185 0.61 -6.87 -2.93
C GLU A 185 0.73 -6.85 -4.46
N HIS A 186 -0.37 -6.59 -5.17
CA HIS A 186 -0.36 -6.54 -6.63
C HIS A 186 0.45 -5.35 -7.16
N CYS A 187 0.30 -4.15 -6.57
CA CYS A 187 1.12 -2.99 -6.91
C CYS A 187 2.61 -3.30 -6.70
N LEU A 188 2.99 -3.93 -5.59
CA LEU A 188 4.36 -4.33 -5.31
C LEU A 188 4.85 -5.38 -6.32
N LEU A 189 4.08 -6.44 -6.60
CA LEU A 189 4.41 -7.46 -7.60
C LEU A 189 4.61 -6.88 -9.01
N LEU A 190 3.90 -5.80 -9.34
CA LEU A 190 4.03 -5.12 -10.62
C LEU A 190 5.15 -4.09 -10.63
N VAL A 191 5.37 -3.37 -9.52
CA VAL A 191 6.60 -2.59 -9.30
C VAL A 191 7.81 -3.50 -9.51
N ALA A 192 7.76 -4.76 -9.03
CA ALA A 192 8.78 -5.79 -9.25
C ALA A 192 9.09 -6.05 -10.73
N LYS A 193 8.11 -5.90 -11.62
CA LYS A 193 8.27 -6.11 -13.06
C LYS A 193 8.84 -4.89 -13.79
N VAL A 194 8.56 -3.68 -13.30
CA VAL A 194 9.03 -2.39 -13.89
C VAL A 194 10.34 -1.90 -13.24
N LEU A 195 10.73 -2.53 -12.14
CA LEU A 195 11.89 -2.25 -11.29
C LEU A 195 13.27 -2.10 -11.94
N PRO A 196 13.61 -2.73 -13.09
CA PRO A 196 14.91 -2.50 -13.74
C PRO A 196 15.20 -1.03 -14.09
N HIS A 197 14.18 -0.16 -14.05
CA HIS A 197 14.27 1.26 -14.37
C HIS A 197 14.15 2.20 -13.16
N ILE A 198 14.07 1.65 -11.94
CA ILE A 198 13.71 2.42 -10.74
C ILE A 198 14.94 2.65 -9.85
N GLY A 199 15.27 3.92 -9.58
CA GLY A 199 16.44 4.35 -8.80
C GLY A 199 16.35 4.08 -7.29
N ALA A 200 17.48 4.22 -6.58
CA ALA A 200 17.64 3.87 -5.15
C ALA A 200 16.69 4.59 -4.18
N GLU A 201 16.19 5.78 -4.53
CA GLU A 201 15.22 6.55 -3.75
C GLU A 201 13.86 5.84 -3.57
N HIS A 202 13.51 4.93 -4.48
CA HIS A 202 12.25 4.16 -4.44
C HIS A 202 12.37 2.91 -3.57
N ALA A 203 13.59 2.45 -3.30
CA ALA A 203 13.85 1.30 -2.45
C ALA A 203 13.41 1.56 -1.00
N GLU A 204 13.53 2.81 -0.53
CA GLU A 204 13.10 3.21 0.82
C GLU A 204 11.60 2.98 1.04
N LEU A 205 10.77 3.17 0.02
CA LEU A 205 9.32 2.99 0.12
C LEU A 205 8.93 1.51 0.14
N ILE A 206 9.59 0.67 -0.66
CA ILE A 206 9.45 -0.79 -0.58
C ILE A 206 9.88 -1.28 0.81
N VAL A 207 10.95 -0.69 1.36
CA VAL A 207 11.37 -0.95 2.73
C VAL A 207 10.31 -0.56 3.76
N ARG A 208 9.55 0.53 3.57
CA ARG A 208 8.42 0.85 4.47
C ARG A 208 7.35 -0.23 4.50
N PHE A 209 7.12 -0.92 3.38
CA PHE A 209 6.17 -2.05 3.36
C PHE A 209 6.65 -3.26 4.17
N LEU A 210 7.95 -3.41 4.43
CA LEU A 210 8.47 -4.46 5.33
C LEU A 210 8.06 -4.27 6.80
N PHE A 211 7.70 -3.05 7.21
CA PHE A 211 7.29 -2.78 8.60
C PHE A 211 5.78 -2.98 8.83
N ARG A 212 5.03 -3.39 7.80
CA ARG A 212 3.59 -3.62 7.92
C ARG A 212 3.28 -4.95 8.60
N GLU A 213 2.15 -5.00 9.31
CA GLU A 213 1.67 -6.23 9.96
C GLU A 213 1.21 -7.30 8.98
N ASP A 214 0.91 -6.93 7.74
CA ASP A 214 0.41 -7.87 6.75
C ASP A 214 1.53 -8.73 6.18
N ARG A 215 1.42 -10.03 6.40
CA ARG A 215 2.39 -11.05 6.00
C ARG A 215 2.56 -11.12 4.48
N ASP A 216 1.47 -11.04 3.71
CA ASP A 216 1.52 -11.21 2.25
C ASP A 216 2.25 -9.99 1.63
N VAL A 217 1.96 -8.80 2.13
CA VAL A 217 2.65 -7.56 1.75
C VAL A 217 4.14 -7.62 2.12
N PHE A 218 4.45 -8.15 3.30
CA PHE A 218 5.83 -8.35 3.75
C PHE A 218 6.59 -9.33 2.83
N GLU A 219 6.03 -10.50 2.56
CA GLU A 219 6.67 -11.53 1.73
C GLU A 219 6.95 -11.02 0.32
N VAL A 220 6.01 -10.25 -0.27
CA VAL A 220 6.21 -9.63 -1.58
C VAL A 220 7.29 -8.54 -1.54
N ALA A 221 7.27 -7.65 -0.55
CA ALA A 221 8.29 -6.61 -0.40
C ALA A 221 9.70 -7.21 -0.20
N ALA A 222 9.80 -8.28 0.59
CA ALA A 222 11.05 -9.01 0.81
C ALA A 222 11.54 -9.69 -0.48
N ALA A 223 10.66 -10.36 -1.23
CA ALA A 223 11.00 -10.98 -2.51
C ALA A 223 11.46 -9.95 -3.55
N ILE A 224 10.91 -8.73 -3.52
CA ILE A 224 11.32 -7.63 -4.39
C ILE A 224 12.75 -7.17 -4.07
N LEU A 225 13.03 -6.96 -2.78
CA LEU A 225 14.35 -6.55 -2.33
C LEU A 225 15.41 -7.60 -2.68
N ASP A 226 15.08 -8.88 -2.49
CA ASP A 226 15.99 -9.99 -2.81
C ASP A 226 16.37 -10.02 -4.30
N ARG A 227 15.38 -9.87 -5.19
CA ARG A 227 15.62 -9.83 -6.65
C ARG A 227 16.47 -8.65 -7.09
N ASN A 228 16.45 -7.55 -6.35
CA ASN A 228 17.12 -6.30 -6.71
C ASN A 228 18.34 -5.98 -5.83
N ALA A 229 18.73 -6.92 -4.95
CA ALA A 229 19.84 -6.81 -4.01
C ALA A 229 21.19 -6.41 -4.66
N VAL A 230 21.37 -6.74 -5.94
CA VAL A 230 22.60 -6.45 -6.70
C VAL A 230 22.58 -5.02 -7.27
N ALA A 231 21.39 -4.46 -7.54
CA ALA A 231 21.21 -3.15 -8.17
C ALA A 231 21.12 -2.02 -7.13
N TRP A 232 20.68 -2.33 -5.91
CA TRP A 232 20.59 -1.37 -4.81
C TRP A 232 21.74 -1.58 -3.83
N PRO A 233 22.54 -0.54 -3.54
CA PRO A 233 23.53 -0.66 -2.49
C PRO A 233 22.82 -1.03 -1.18
N LEU A 234 23.35 -2.01 -0.46
CA LEU A 234 22.95 -2.44 0.91
C LEU A 234 22.90 -1.29 1.95
N GLN A 235 23.20 -0.05 1.55
CA GLN A 235 23.05 1.18 2.31
C GLN A 235 21.62 1.76 2.28
N ILE A 236 20.61 1.01 1.85
CA ILE A 236 19.23 1.43 2.09
C ILE A 236 19.04 1.50 3.61
N SER A 237 18.85 2.71 4.11
CA SER A 237 18.63 2.94 5.53
C SER A 237 17.30 2.30 5.93
N LEU A 238 17.37 1.10 6.49
CA LEU A 238 16.31 0.50 7.30
C LEU A 238 16.23 1.26 8.64
N ALA A 239 16.07 2.59 8.62
CA ALA A 239 15.87 3.38 9.82
C ALA A 239 14.37 3.39 10.14
N PRO A 240 13.90 2.57 11.10
CA PRO A 240 12.51 2.51 11.46
C PRO A 240 12.24 3.69 12.36
N ARG A 241 11.03 4.23 12.27
CA ARG A 241 10.71 5.49 12.96
C ARG A 241 10.37 5.26 14.42
N THR A 242 10.04 4.02 14.81
CA THR A 242 9.62 3.66 16.17
C THR A 242 10.10 2.28 16.63
N ARG A 243 10.07 2.04 17.95
CA ARG A 243 10.31 0.73 18.58
C ARG A 243 9.31 -0.33 18.13
N ASP A 244 8.06 0.06 17.89
CA ASP A 244 7.00 -0.84 17.42
C ASP A 244 7.24 -1.33 16.00
N ASP A 245 7.79 -0.47 15.12
CA ASP A 245 8.15 -0.85 13.76
C ASP A 245 9.22 -1.96 13.77
N TRP A 246 10.24 -1.82 14.61
CA TRP A 246 11.26 -2.86 14.81
C TRP A 246 10.66 -4.18 15.29
N GLY A 247 9.69 -4.12 16.21
CA GLY A 247 9.04 -5.32 16.73
C GLY A 247 8.22 -6.04 15.66
N ARG A 248 7.52 -5.30 14.80
CA ARG A 248 6.77 -5.86 13.65
C ARG A 248 7.73 -6.50 12.65
N LEU A 249 8.79 -5.79 12.26
CA LEU A 249 9.78 -6.30 11.32
C LEU A 249 10.37 -7.63 11.82
N LEU A 250 10.78 -7.69 13.08
CA LEU A 250 11.36 -8.90 13.68
C LEU A 250 10.39 -10.08 13.67
N ARG A 251 9.13 -9.86 14.06
CA ARG A 251 8.11 -10.93 14.03
C ARG A 251 7.90 -11.45 12.61
N ASN A 252 7.72 -10.56 11.65
CA ASN A 252 7.53 -10.94 10.24
C ASN A 252 8.73 -11.69 9.70
N LEU A 253 9.95 -11.22 9.96
CA LEU A 253 11.16 -11.91 9.54
C LEU A 253 11.31 -13.29 10.19
N GLY A 254 10.90 -13.45 11.46
CA GLY A 254 10.93 -14.75 12.15
C GLY A 254 9.87 -15.74 11.66
N ASP A 255 8.74 -15.26 11.14
CA ASP A 255 7.61 -16.09 10.69
C ASP A 255 7.62 -16.36 9.17
N CYS A 256 8.39 -15.60 8.41
CA CYS A 256 8.53 -15.72 6.96
C CYS A 256 9.87 -16.34 6.57
N ASN A 257 9.91 -17.01 5.42
CA ASN A 257 11.15 -17.56 4.89
C ASN A 257 11.88 -16.48 4.07
N VAL A 258 12.67 -15.66 4.76
CA VAL A 258 13.37 -14.51 4.14
C VAL A 258 14.74 -14.88 3.60
N SER A 259 15.15 -14.16 2.55
CA SER A 259 16.47 -14.37 1.94
C SER A 259 17.60 -13.86 2.83
N ALA A 260 18.81 -14.36 2.53
CA ALA A 260 20.06 -13.93 3.13
C ALA A 260 20.24 -12.40 3.15
N VAL A 261 19.86 -11.74 2.06
CA VAL A 261 20.05 -10.29 1.87
C VAL A 261 19.15 -9.50 2.80
N VAL A 262 17.84 -9.79 2.80
CA VAL A 262 16.87 -9.08 3.63
C VAL A 262 17.16 -9.30 5.11
N GLY A 263 17.54 -10.53 5.47
CA GLY A 263 17.97 -10.88 6.80
C GLY A 263 19.24 -10.16 7.26
N ASP A 264 20.26 -10.06 6.40
CA ASP A 264 21.50 -9.34 6.71
C ASP A 264 21.28 -7.85 6.95
N MET A 265 20.49 -7.22 6.07
CA MET A 265 20.12 -5.81 6.18
C MET A 265 19.37 -5.53 7.49
N ALA A 266 18.38 -6.36 7.83
CA ALA A 266 17.59 -6.21 9.04
C ALA A 266 18.45 -6.37 10.31
N MET A 267 19.35 -7.36 10.33
CA MET A 267 20.20 -7.63 11.49
C MET A 267 21.23 -6.55 11.75
N HIS A 268 21.87 -6.03 10.69
CA HIS A 268 22.78 -4.90 10.82
C HIS A 268 22.08 -3.65 11.34
N ALA A 269 20.85 -3.40 10.88
CA ALA A 269 20.09 -2.23 11.29
C ALA A 269 19.55 -2.38 12.73
N LEU A 270 19.14 -3.58 13.16
CA LEU A 270 18.82 -3.89 14.55
C LEU A 270 20.01 -3.69 15.49
N HIS A 271 21.18 -4.18 15.11
CA HIS A 271 22.40 -4.04 15.91
C HIS A 271 22.76 -2.57 16.21
N GLN A 272 22.35 -1.63 15.35
CA GLN A 272 22.63 -0.21 15.53
C GLN A 272 21.54 0.55 16.32
N ALA A 273 20.32 0.01 16.43
CA ALA A 273 19.14 0.81 16.76
C ALA A 273 18.45 0.49 18.08
N VAL A 274 18.70 -0.66 18.71
CA VAL A 274 17.88 -1.15 19.84
C VAL A 274 18.65 -1.42 21.12
N ASP A 275 17.98 -1.13 22.24
CA ASP A 275 18.49 -1.35 23.60
C ASP A 275 18.25 -2.81 24.07
N SER A 276 18.90 -3.18 25.17
CA SER A 276 18.79 -4.53 25.73
C SER A 276 17.37 -4.93 26.13
N SER A 277 16.50 -3.98 26.50
CA SER A 277 15.12 -4.28 26.89
C SER A 277 14.26 -4.68 25.69
N PHE A 278 14.51 -4.08 24.53
CA PHE A 278 13.84 -4.41 23.29
C PHE A 278 14.26 -5.79 22.76
N LEU A 279 15.56 -6.09 22.87
CA LEU A 279 16.09 -7.40 22.48
C LEU A 279 15.45 -8.52 23.33
N GLU A 280 15.28 -8.31 24.64
CA GLU A 280 14.65 -9.31 25.52
C GLU A 280 13.19 -9.57 25.16
N GLU A 281 12.44 -8.54 24.81
CA GLU A 281 11.02 -8.64 24.39
C GLU A 281 10.85 -9.44 23.09
N HIS A 282 11.85 -9.41 22.20
CA HIS A 282 11.79 -10.04 20.87
C HIS A 282 12.80 -11.18 20.68
N ALA A 283 13.31 -11.75 21.78
CA ALA A 283 14.33 -12.80 21.75
C ALA A 283 13.91 -14.02 20.89
N GLU A 284 12.64 -14.45 20.97
CA GLU A 284 12.12 -15.56 20.16
C GLU A 284 12.28 -15.31 18.65
N ALA A 285 11.92 -14.11 18.18
CA ALA A 285 12.00 -13.74 16.78
C ALA A 285 13.47 -13.70 16.30
N ILE A 286 14.38 -13.17 17.13
CA ILE A 286 15.81 -13.13 16.84
C ILE A 286 16.39 -14.54 16.72
N VAL A 287 16.01 -15.46 17.62
CA VAL A 287 16.44 -16.87 17.57
C VAL A 287 15.92 -17.56 16.31
N LYS A 288 14.62 -17.41 16.00
CA LYS A 288 14.02 -17.97 14.78
C LYS A 288 14.75 -17.46 13.54
N LEU A 289 14.99 -16.16 13.45
CA LEU A 289 15.73 -15.56 12.34
C LEU A 289 17.14 -16.13 12.21
N GLY A 290 17.89 -16.23 13.32
CA GLY A 290 19.23 -16.80 13.32
C GLY A 290 19.25 -18.25 12.80
N SER A 291 18.24 -19.04 13.19
CA SER A 291 18.11 -20.42 12.71
C SER A 291 17.86 -20.51 11.20
N GLN A 292 17.01 -19.63 10.66
CA GLN A 292 16.68 -19.56 9.23
C GLN A 292 17.89 -19.13 8.39
N LEU A 293 18.64 -18.14 8.87
CA LEU A 293 19.76 -17.53 8.14
C LEU A 293 21.08 -18.26 8.38
N SER A 294 21.00 -19.54 8.79
CA SER A 294 22.16 -20.29 9.25
C SER A 294 23.21 -20.64 8.21
N SER A 295 22.85 -20.51 6.95
CA SER A 295 23.76 -20.63 5.81
C SER A 295 24.53 -19.34 5.50
N CYS A 296 24.26 -18.22 6.19
CA CYS A 296 24.78 -16.88 5.86
C CYS A 296 25.77 -16.39 6.93
N SER A 297 27.07 -16.38 6.60
CA SER A 297 28.15 -16.17 7.59
C SER A 297 28.13 -14.78 8.26
N GLY A 298 27.79 -13.71 7.52
CA GLY A 298 27.74 -12.35 8.09
C GLY A 298 26.56 -12.14 9.05
N VAL A 299 25.40 -12.72 8.71
CA VAL A 299 24.18 -12.59 9.52
C VAL A 299 24.27 -13.36 10.83
N ALA A 300 24.87 -14.56 10.77
CA ALA A 300 25.09 -15.39 11.94
C ALA A 300 25.94 -14.66 13.00
N GLU A 301 26.96 -13.91 12.60
CA GLU A 301 27.82 -13.16 13.51
C GLU A 301 27.06 -12.03 14.23
N VAL A 302 26.27 -11.24 13.49
CA VAL A 302 25.45 -10.18 14.07
C VAL A 302 24.34 -10.75 14.97
N ALA A 303 23.74 -11.88 14.59
CA ALA A 303 22.77 -12.59 15.41
C ALA A 303 23.35 -13.06 16.73
N VAL A 304 24.55 -13.65 16.69
CA VAL A 304 25.30 -14.02 17.90
C VAL A 304 25.55 -12.80 18.77
N ASP A 305 26.04 -11.70 18.21
CA ASP A 305 26.35 -10.52 19.01
C ASP A 305 25.13 -9.86 19.64
N LEU A 306 23.98 -9.88 18.97
CA LEU A 306 22.69 -9.43 19.53
C LEU A 306 22.20 -10.36 20.65
N LEU A 307 22.20 -11.67 20.42
CA LEU A 307 21.82 -12.66 21.44
C LEU A 307 22.75 -12.58 22.67
N MET A 308 24.01 -12.24 22.46
CA MET A 308 25.00 -12.09 23.53
C MET A 308 24.77 -10.86 24.41
N GLN A 309 23.88 -9.94 24.03
CA GLN A 309 23.44 -8.81 24.85
C GLN A 309 22.27 -9.18 25.76
N LEU A 310 21.65 -10.34 25.55
CA LEU A 310 20.51 -10.82 26.35
C LEU A 310 20.97 -11.46 27.66
N SER A 311 20.13 -11.35 28.69
CA SER A 311 20.37 -12.06 29.94
C SER A 311 20.22 -13.58 29.77
N PRO A 312 21.04 -14.41 30.46
CA PRO A 312 20.97 -15.87 30.35
C PRO A 312 19.58 -16.45 30.62
N ARG A 313 18.80 -15.83 31.50
CA ARG A 313 17.42 -16.24 31.83
C ARG A 313 16.45 -16.11 30.66
N VAL A 314 16.68 -15.16 29.75
CA VAL A 314 15.84 -14.96 28.55
C VAL A 314 16.21 -15.96 27.45
N LEU A 315 17.46 -16.41 27.42
CA LEU A 315 17.97 -17.38 26.45
C LEU A 315 17.69 -18.84 26.82
N GLU A 316 17.51 -19.13 28.11
CA GLU A 316 17.27 -20.48 28.66
C GLU A 316 16.13 -21.25 27.94
N PRO A 317 14.96 -20.65 27.64
CA PRO A 317 13.90 -21.34 26.90
C PRO A 317 14.24 -21.70 25.45
N PHE A 318 15.30 -21.08 24.89
CA PHE A 318 15.72 -21.23 23.50
C PHE A 318 17.04 -21.99 23.35
N ALA A 319 17.60 -22.53 24.44
CA ALA A 319 18.89 -23.19 24.48
C ALA A 319 19.07 -24.25 23.36
N ASP A 320 18.09 -25.14 23.20
CA ASP A 320 18.14 -26.20 22.18
C ASP A 320 18.14 -25.65 20.75
N ALA A 321 17.33 -24.61 20.48
CA ALA A 321 17.27 -23.96 19.18
C ALA A 321 18.60 -23.23 18.87
N LEU A 322 19.19 -22.59 19.88
CA LEU A 322 20.49 -21.92 19.79
C LEU A 322 21.62 -22.92 19.53
N VAL A 323 21.65 -24.04 20.25
CA VAL A 323 22.62 -25.13 20.03
C VAL A 323 22.49 -25.69 18.61
N ASN A 324 21.27 -25.99 18.17
CA ASN A 324 21.03 -26.50 16.81
C ASN A 324 21.47 -25.50 15.72
N THR A 325 21.23 -24.21 15.96
CA THR A 325 21.66 -23.12 15.08
C THR A 325 23.18 -22.98 15.02
N LEU A 326 23.89 -23.14 16.14
CA LEU A 326 25.36 -23.12 16.17
C LEU A 326 25.98 -24.33 15.50
N VAL A 327 25.38 -25.50 15.70
CA VAL A 327 25.83 -26.76 15.07
C VAL A 327 25.65 -26.68 13.56
N SER A 328 24.61 -25.99 13.07
CA SER A 328 24.47 -25.70 11.63
C SER A 328 25.43 -24.60 11.14
N TRP A 329 25.82 -23.64 11.99
CA TRP A 329 26.84 -22.60 11.73
C TRP A 329 28.29 -23.13 11.77
N ARG A 330 28.59 -24.28 11.14
CA ARG A 330 29.96 -24.77 10.91
C ARG A 330 30.66 -23.93 9.83
N MET A 331 30.89 -22.66 10.09
CA MET A 331 31.55 -21.73 9.17
C MET A 331 32.98 -21.41 9.65
N PRO A 332 34.00 -21.45 8.77
CA PRO A 332 35.34 -21.00 9.09
C PRO A 332 35.37 -19.47 9.23
N GLY A 333 35.71 -18.96 10.42
CA GLY A 333 35.89 -17.52 10.67
C GLY A 333 35.26 -16.98 11.95
N ILE A 334 34.28 -17.67 12.54
CA ILE A 334 33.47 -17.18 13.68
C ILE A 334 34.02 -17.60 15.06
N GLY A 335 35.30 -17.98 15.14
CA GLY A 335 35.87 -18.63 16.34
C GLY A 335 35.79 -17.80 17.62
N ALA A 336 35.83 -16.46 17.51
CA ALA A 336 35.68 -15.56 18.64
C ALA A 336 34.25 -15.54 19.19
N SER A 337 33.24 -15.44 18.30
CA SER A 337 31.83 -15.40 18.68
C SER A 337 31.35 -16.77 19.16
N GLN A 338 31.82 -17.87 18.57
CA GLN A 338 31.60 -19.24 19.06
C GLN A 338 32.15 -19.42 20.50
N SER A 339 33.33 -18.87 20.80
CA SER A 339 33.92 -18.95 22.15
C SER A 339 33.21 -18.08 23.20
N LYS A 340 32.60 -16.97 22.77
CA LYS A 340 31.76 -16.11 23.61
C LYS A 340 30.41 -16.79 23.89
N PHE A 341 29.82 -17.41 22.87
CA PHE A 341 28.56 -18.12 22.98
C PHE A 341 28.66 -19.42 23.79
N ALA A 342 29.73 -20.20 23.61
CA ALA A 342 30.01 -21.38 24.43
C ALA A 342 30.26 -21.06 25.91
N ARG A 343 30.61 -19.80 26.25
CA ARG A 343 30.63 -19.32 27.64
C ARG A 343 29.23 -18.98 28.15
N CYS A 344 28.36 -18.47 27.29
CA CYS A 344 26.97 -18.20 27.63
C CYS A 344 26.16 -19.49 27.86
N LEU A 345 26.29 -20.49 26.99
CA LEU A 345 25.63 -21.80 27.18
C LEU A 345 26.07 -22.47 28.48
N ARG A 346 27.37 -22.41 28.80
CA ARG A 346 27.90 -22.88 30.08
C ARG A 346 27.40 -22.09 31.30
N ALA A 347 27.05 -20.82 31.12
CA ALA A 347 26.42 -20.03 32.19
C ALA A 347 24.92 -20.31 32.35
N MET A 348 24.32 -21.06 31.41
CA MET A 348 22.92 -21.51 31.42
C MET A 348 22.79 -23.00 31.81
N ASP A 349 23.87 -23.67 32.24
CA ASP A 349 23.91 -25.11 32.53
C ASP A 349 23.47 -26.02 31.35
N VAL A 350 23.67 -25.55 30.12
CA VAL A 350 23.45 -26.33 28.90
C VAL A 350 24.75 -27.08 28.56
N GLU A 351 24.69 -28.42 28.54
CA GLU A 351 25.86 -29.30 28.27
C GLU A 351 26.44 -29.17 26.86
#